data_AF-E1RHY8-F1
#
_entry.id   AF-E1RHY8-F1
#
_cell.length_a   1.000
_cell.length_b   1.000
_cell.length_c   1.000
_cell.angle_alpha   90.00
_cell.angle_beta   90.00
_cell.angle_gamma   90.00
#
_symmetry.space_group_name_H-M   'P 1'
#
loop_
_entity.id
_entity.type
_entity.pdbx_description
1 polymer ?
#
loop_
_entity_poly.entity_id
_entity_poly.type
_entity_poly.pdbx_seq_one_letter_code
_entity_poly.pdbx_strand_id
1 'polypeptide(L)'
;MILTSKEIIILFLVIYLIFIIAALAMVKRRQSGRVRDRDDIRKEKKFKTRFFRSLTVGFQLESIKTLDDIINIYEATASLSDEDMNYRYGLSRYMREYLIALLSKDEKIIPQTTNEGEIQEWKKILDRIISENDIQAPFADLPPLERNILNDITIFLAKNDQYHINEKLKELSRLIKARDGELNRMYRRNDGSFQIALVSIIISLIFGVVAAYQYI
;
A
#
# COMPACT_ATOMS: atom_id res chain seq x y z
N MET A 1 24.61 -47.37 29.31
CA MET A 1 24.68 -46.16 30.15
C MET A 1 23.31 -45.51 30.11
N ILE A 2 22.50 -45.75 31.15
CA ILE A 2 21.12 -45.27 31.22
C ILE A 2 21.20 -43.82 31.70
N LEU A 3 20.76 -42.86 30.87
CA LEU A 3 20.70 -41.46 31.30
C LEU A 3 19.81 -41.37 32.54
N THR A 4 20.30 -40.67 33.55
CA THR A 4 19.48 -40.36 34.72
C THR A 4 18.35 -39.42 34.32
N SER A 5 17.20 -39.47 35.02
CA SER A 5 16.04 -38.63 34.73
C SER A 5 16.38 -37.14 34.65
N LYS A 6 17.38 -36.68 35.40
CA LYS A 6 17.90 -35.30 35.38
C LYS A 6 18.63 -34.96 34.07
N GLU A 7 19.43 -35.86 33.53
CA GLU A 7 20.16 -35.64 32.27
C GLU A 7 19.20 -35.57 31.08
N ILE A 8 18.12 -36.35 31.11
CA ILE A 8 17.05 -36.30 30.10
C ILE A 8 16.36 -34.92 30.13
N ILE A 9 16.04 -34.39 31.31
CA ILE A 9 15.41 -33.07 31.46
C ILE A 9 16.32 -31.95 30.95
N ILE A 10 17.62 -32.02 31.26
CA ILE A 10 18.61 -31.04 30.79
C ILE A 10 18.71 -31.07 29.27
N LEU A 11 18.74 -32.27 28.65
CA LEU A 11 18.78 -32.41 27.19
C LEU A 11 17.55 -31.77 26.53
N PHE A 12 16.35 -31.98 27.08
CA PHE A 12 15.11 -31.38 26.60
C PHE A 12 15.14 -29.84 26.68
N LEU A 13 15.65 -29.28 27.79
CA LEU A 13 15.78 -27.82 27.96
C LEU A 13 16.75 -27.20 26.95
N VAL A 14 17.86 -27.88 26.65
CA VAL A 14 18.84 -27.41 25.67
C VAL A 14 18.26 -27.44 24.25
N ILE A 15 17.59 -28.53 23.88
CA ILE A 15 16.90 -28.63 22.58
C ILE A 15 15.82 -27.54 22.45
N TYR A 16 15.07 -27.28 23.52
CA TYR A 16 14.06 -26.22 23.56
C TYR A 16 14.66 -24.82 23.41
N LEU A 17 15.77 -24.52 24.09
CA LEU A 17 16.47 -23.25 23.98
C LEU A 17 16.96 -23.01 22.54
N ILE A 18 17.52 -24.05 21.90
CA ILE A 18 17.96 -24.00 20.51
C ILE A 18 16.78 -23.73 19.57
N PHE A 19 15.62 -24.38 19.82
CA PHE A 19 14.41 -24.15 19.03
C PHE A 19 13.87 -22.72 19.19
N ILE A 20 13.86 -22.17 20.41
CA ILE A 20 13.48 -20.76 20.66
C ILE A 20 14.41 -19.82 19.91
N ILE A 21 15.73 -20.01 20.02
CA ILE A 21 16.71 -19.14 19.37
C ILE A 21 16.55 -19.20 17.84
N ALA A 22 16.35 -20.39 17.28
CA ALA A 22 16.10 -20.58 15.84
C ALA A 22 14.78 -19.92 15.39
N ALA A 23 13.71 -20.06 16.18
CA ALA A 23 12.43 -19.43 15.91
C ALA A 23 12.52 -17.89 15.97
N LEU A 24 13.19 -17.34 16.98
CA LEU A 24 13.44 -15.90 17.11
C LEU A 24 14.29 -15.36 15.96
N ALA A 25 15.33 -16.09 15.54
CA ALA A 25 16.16 -15.72 14.40
C ALA A 25 15.36 -15.71 13.08
N MET A 26 14.46 -16.67 12.88
CA MET A 26 13.59 -16.73 11.71
C MET A 26 12.56 -15.58 11.70
N VAL A 27 11.98 -15.25 12.86
CA VAL A 27 11.05 -14.11 13.00
C VAL A 27 11.77 -12.78 12.73
N LYS A 28 12.97 -12.58 13.28
CA LYS A 28 13.76 -11.34 13.07
C LYS A 28 14.10 -11.12 11.59
N ARG A 29 14.48 -12.18 10.87
CA ARG A 29 14.71 -12.10 9.40
C ARG A 29 13.44 -11.73 8.63
N ARG A 30 12.27 -12.25 9.02
CA ARG A 30 10.98 -11.86 8.40
C ARG A 30 10.54 -10.44 8.75
N GLN A 31 10.90 -9.94 9.94
CA GLN A 31 10.53 -8.59 10.38
C GLN A 31 11.36 -7.49 9.72
N SER A 32 12.62 -7.75 9.35
CA SER A 32 13.49 -6.74 8.70
C SER A 32 12.90 -6.16 7.41
N GLY A 33 12.20 -6.96 6.60
CA GLY A 33 11.48 -6.45 5.43
C GLY A 33 10.23 -5.65 5.81
N ARG A 34 9.48 -6.12 6.81
CA ARG A 34 8.25 -5.45 7.31
C ARG A 34 8.51 -4.08 7.93
N VAL A 35 9.69 -3.82 8.50
CA VAL A 35 10.02 -2.51 9.09
C VAL A 35 10.13 -1.45 8.01
N ARG A 36 10.79 -1.77 6.89
CA ARG A 36 10.93 -0.85 5.75
C ARG A 36 9.57 -0.55 5.11
N ASP A 37 8.74 -1.57 4.89
CA ASP A 37 7.37 -1.39 4.39
C ASP A 37 6.53 -0.51 5.35
N ARG A 38 6.67 -0.70 6.67
CA ARG A 38 5.96 0.11 7.67
C ARG A 38 6.38 1.57 7.64
N ASP A 39 7.67 1.85 7.48
CA ASP A 39 8.19 3.21 7.42
C ASP A 39 7.70 3.93 6.16
N ASP A 40 7.68 3.23 5.02
CA ASP A 40 7.17 3.77 3.76
C ASP A 40 5.66 4.04 3.83
N ILE A 41 4.86 3.11 4.38
CA ILE A 41 3.43 3.32 4.66
C ILE A 41 3.22 4.52 5.60
N ARG A 42 4.08 4.67 6.62
CA ARG A 42 3.97 5.79 7.56
C ARG A 42 4.29 7.12 6.89
N LYS A 43 5.29 7.18 6.02
CA LYS A 43 5.63 8.37 5.23
C LYS A 43 4.50 8.75 4.28
N GLU A 44 3.98 7.78 3.53
CA GLU A 44 2.83 7.98 2.62
C GLU A 44 1.62 8.52 3.39
N LYS A 45 1.28 7.93 4.54
CA LYS A 45 0.18 8.39 5.38
C LYS A 45 0.37 9.83 5.87
N LYS A 46 1.58 10.17 6.35
CA LYS A 46 1.90 11.55 6.78
C LYS A 46 1.82 12.54 5.63
N PHE A 47 2.32 12.17 4.45
CA PHE A 47 2.21 12.96 3.24
C PHE A 47 0.74 13.22 2.91
N LYS A 48 -0.07 12.15 2.78
CA LYS A 48 -1.49 12.21 2.45
C LYS A 48 -2.26 13.11 3.41
N THR A 49 -2.04 12.97 4.72
CA THR A 49 -2.69 13.84 5.73
C THR A 49 -2.36 15.31 5.53
N ARG A 50 -1.08 15.65 5.26
CA ARG A 50 -0.68 17.04 5.03
C ARG A 50 -1.23 17.59 3.72
N PHE A 51 -1.21 16.78 2.66
CA PHE A 51 -1.70 17.16 1.34
C PHE A 51 -3.20 17.45 1.39
N PHE A 52 -3.98 16.52 1.95
CA PHE A 52 -5.44 16.66 2.04
C PHE A 52 -5.84 17.84 2.91
N ARG A 53 -5.17 18.04 4.04
CA ARG A 53 -5.41 19.21 4.89
C ARG A 53 -5.14 20.51 4.13
N SER A 54 -4.06 20.56 3.35
CA SER A 54 -3.71 21.74 2.57
C SER A 54 -4.72 21.99 1.44
N LEU A 55 -5.23 20.95 0.80
CA LEU A 55 -6.34 21.06 -0.15
C LEU A 55 -7.60 21.62 0.52
N THR A 56 -8.00 21.08 1.67
CA THR A 56 -9.18 21.55 2.39
C THR A 56 -9.07 23.02 2.76
N VAL A 57 -7.95 23.43 3.36
CA VAL A 57 -7.70 24.84 3.69
C VAL A 57 -7.67 25.69 2.42
N GLY A 58 -7.02 25.21 1.36
CA GLY A 58 -6.92 25.94 0.10
C GLY A 58 -8.28 26.18 -0.55
N PHE A 59 -9.19 25.20 -0.48
CA PHE A 59 -10.57 25.33 -0.93
C PHE A 59 -11.40 26.27 -0.03
N GLN A 60 -11.26 26.19 1.30
CA GLN A 60 -11.93 27.11 2.23
C GLN A 60 -11.52 28.57 2.03
N LEU A 61 -10.28 28.81 1.62
CA LEU A 61 -9.75 30.15 1.35
C LEU A 61 -9.94 30.58 -0.11
N GLU A 62 -10.67 29.80 -0.92
CA GLU A 62 -10.87 30.04 -2.36
C GLU A 62 -9.55 30.24 -3.15
N SER A 63 -8.45 29.67 -2.65
CA SER A 63 -7.11 29.80 -3.23
C SER A 63 -6.80 28.73 -4.28
N ILE A 64 -7.62 27.67 -4.37
CA ILE A 64 -7.48 26.62 -5.38
C ILE A 64 -8.47 26.89 -6.51
N LYS A 65 -7.95 27.29 -7.68
CA LYS A 65 -8.76 27.55 -8.88
C LYS A 65 -8.29 26.73 -10.08
N THR A 66 -7.01 26.38 -10.11
CA THR A 66 -6.33 25.79 -11.26
C THR A 66 -5.53 24.54 -10.89
N LEU A 67 -5.11 23.79 -11.90
CA LEU A 67 -4.20 22.66 -11.73
C LEU A 67 -2.87 23.07 -11.10
N ASP A 68 -2.33 24.23 -11.48
CA ASP A 68 -1.06 24.72 -10.96
C ASP A 68 -1.11 24.98 -9.44
N ASP A 69 -2.24 25.45 -8.92
CA ASP A 69 -2.42 25.65 -7.47
C ASP A 69 -2.28 24.31 -6.71
N ILE A 70 -2.85 23.24 -7.26
CA ILE A 70 -2.76 21.91 -6.68
C ILE A 70 -1.34 21.33 -6.82
N ILE A 71 -0.69 21.53 -7.96
CA ILE A 71 0.71 21.12 -8.18
C ILE A 71 1.63 21.80 -7.16
N ASN A 72 1.48 23.10 -6.95
CA ASN A 72 2.26 23.86 -5.97
C ASN A 72 2.07 23.31 -4.53
N ILE A 73 0.83 23.01 -4.14
CA ILE A 73 0.54 22.37 -2.84
C ILE A 73 1.20 20.99 -2.76
N TYR A 74 1.14 20.22 -3.83
CA TYR A 74 1.71 18.88 -3.89
C TYR A 74 3.23 18.89 -3.73
N GLU A 75 3.92 19.73 -4.50
CA GLU A 75 5.37 19.91 -4.46
C GLU A 75 5.84 20.40 -3.08
N ALA A 76 5.16 21.42 -2.53
CA ALA A 76 5.44 21.92 -1.18
C ALA A 76 5.26 20.85 -0.09
N THR A 77 4.23 20.01 -0.22
CA THR A 77 3.94 18.95 0.76
C THR A 77 4.91 17.78 0.66
N ALA A 78 5.34 17.46 -0.56
CA ALA A 78 6.21 16.33 -0.83
C ALA A 78 7.67 16.63 -0.44
N SER A 79 8.02 17.90 -0.22
CA SER A 79 9.39 18.34 0.12
C SER A 79 10.41 17.80 -0.89
N LEU A 80 10.01 17.80 -2.17
CA LEU A 80 10.79 17.22 -3.26
C LEU A 80 11.95 18.16 -3.60
N SER A 81 13.13 17.59 -3.77
CA SER A 81 14.20 18.22 -4.55
C SER A 81 13.92 17.98 -6.04
N ASP A 82 14.39 18.88 -6.91
CA ASP A 82 14.17 18.87 -8.37
C ASP A 82 14.51 17.56 -9.12
N GLU A 83 15.15 16.57 -8.47
CA GLU A 83 15.55 15.29 -9.05
C GLU A 83 14.46 14.19 -9.05
N ASP A 84 13.33 14.36 -8.34
CA ASP A 84 12.29 13.33 -8.22
C ASP A 84 11.25 13.37 -9.37
N MET A 85 11.67 13.01 -10.59
CA MET A 85 10.89 12.98 -11.84
C MET A 85 9.57 12.15 -11.82
N ASN A 86 9.20 11.48 -10.72
CA ASN A 86 7.98 10.67 -10.59
C ASN A 86 6.79 11.40 -9.94
N TYR A 87 6.90 12.69 -9.65
CA TYR A 87 5.95 13.47 -8.85
C TYR A 87 4.52 13.57 -9.42
N ARG A 88 4.36 13.68 -10.74
CA ARG A 88 3.03 13.80 -11.39
C ARG A 88 2.16 12.55 -11.25
N TYR A 89 2.76 11.37 -11.07
CA TYR A 89 2.02 10.10 -11.02
C TYR A 89 1.23 9.90 -9.73
N GLY A 90 1.77 10.38 -8.60
CA GLY A 90 1.06 10.34 -7.33
C GLY A 90 -0.11 11.32 -7.30
N LEU A 91 0.04 12.47 -7.97
CA LEU A 91 -0.92 13.57 -7.86
C LEU A 91 -2.34 13.18 -8.30
N SER A 92 -2.51 12.58 -9.49
CA SER A 92 -3.83 12.13 -9.99
C SER A 92 -4.53 11.20 -8.99
N ARG A 93 -3.79 10.23 -8.45
CA ARG A 93 -4.31 9.30 -7.45
C ARG A 93 -4.78 10.04 -6.20
N TYR A 94 -3.98 10.95 -5.65
CA TYR A 94 -4.36 11.67 -4.44
C TYR A 94 -5.53 12.64 -4.65
N MET A 95 -5.63 13.28 -5.83
CA MET A 95 -6.80 14.10 -6.17
C MET A 95 -8.09 13.26 -6.21
N ARG A 96 -8.06 12.08 -6.83
CA ARG A 96 -9.21 11.16 -6.86
C ARG A 96 -9.55 10.62 -5.46
N GLU A 97 -8.55 10.29 -4.65
CA GLU A 97 -8.78 9.87 -3.26
C GLU A 97 -9.39 11.00 -2.41
N TYR A 98 -9.01 12.26 -2.64
CA TYR A 98 -9.62 13.42 -1.98
C TYR A 98 -11.04 13.68 -2.47
N LEU A 99 -11.31 13.52 -3.77
CA LEU A 99 -12.67 13.58 -4.32
C LEU A 99 -13.60 12.56 -3.65
N ILE A 100 -13.11 11.33 -3.42
CA ILE A 100 -13.85 10.30 -2.67
C ILE A 100 -14.13 10.78 -1.23
N ALA A 101 -13.14 11.36 -0.56
CA ALA A 101 -13.30 11.89 0.80
C ALA A 101 -14.35 13.02 0.88
N LEU A 102 -14.42 13.89 -0.14
CA LEU A 102 -15.48 14.90 -0.27
C LEU A 102 -16.86 14.25 -0.42
N LEU A 103 -16.98 13.25 -1.30
CA LEU A 103 -18.23 12.55 -1.55
C LEU A 103 -18.72 11.76 -0.34
N SER A 104 -17.80 11.13 0.40
CA SER A 104 -18.12 10.37 1.61
C SER A 104 -18.29 11.24 2.85
N LYS A 105 -18.05 12.56 2.76
CA LYS A 105 -18.03 13.49 3.89
C LYS A 105 -17.13 12.96 5.04
N ASP A 106 -15.92 12.51 4.69
CA ASP A 106 -15.00 11.94 5.70
C ASP A 106 -14.58 13.03 6.70
N GLU A 107 -15.14 12.96 7.92
CA GLU A 107 -14.95 13.93 9.00
C GLU A 107 -13.48 14.09 9.44
N LYS A 108 -12.61 13.12 9.12
CA LYS A 108 -11.18 13.21 9.43
C LYS A 108 -10.44 14.18 8.50
N ILE A 109 -11.01 14.45 7.34
CA ILE A 109 -10.41 15.25 6.27
C ILE A 109 -11.23 16.52 6.08
N ILE A 110 -12.55 16.40 6.02
CA ILE A 110 -13.49 17.48 5.79
C ILE A 110 -14.08 17.94 7.13
N PRO A 111 -13.90 19.22 7.52
CA PRO A 111 -14.50 19.76 8.73
C PRO A 111 -16.02 19.60 8.73
N GLN A 112 -16.60 19.22 9.88
CA GLN A 112 -18.06 19.13 10.05
C GLN A 112 -18.78 20.46 9.82
N THR A 113 -18.05 21.58 9.91
CA THR A 113 -18.57 22.93 9.65
C THR A 113 -18.78 23.23 8.17
N THR A 114 -18.20 22.43 7.27
CA THR A 114 -18.31 22.63 5.83
C THR A 114 -19.72 22.26 5.37
N ASN A 115 -20.39 23.20 4.71
CA ASN A 115 -21.77 22.99 4.27
C ASN A 115 -21.83 22.18 2.96
N GLU A 116 -23.02 21.66 2.64
CA GLU A 116 -23.20 20.83 1.44
C GLU A 116 -22.99 21.60 0.13
N GLY A 117 -23.26 22.92 0.12
CA GLY A 117 -23.02 23.79 -1.04
C GLY A 117 -21.53 23.92 -1.36
N GLU A 118 -20.70 24.17 -0.33
CA GLU A 118 -19.24 24.26 -0.40
C GLU A 118 -18.65 22.93 -0.91
N ILE A 119 -19.12 21.80 -0.40
CA ILE A 119 -18.67 20.47 -0.86
C ILE A 119 -18.97 20.29 -2.36
N GLN A 120 -20.15 20.68 -2.82
CA GLN A 120 -20.50 20.58 -4.25
C GLN A 120 -19.67 21.52 -5.13
N GLU A 121 -19.33 22.70 -4.64
CA GLU A 121 -18.47 23.64 -5.35
C GLU A 121 -17.04 23.10 -5.46
N TRP A 122 -16.45 22.66 -4.34
CA TRP A 122 -15.10 22.09 -4.34
C TRP A 122 -15.02 20.85 -5.23
N LYS A 123 -16.06 20.01 -5.22
CA LYS A 123 -16.19 18.87 -6.13
C LYS A 123 -16.11 19.31 -7.59
N LYS A 124 -16.91 20.30 -8.01
CA LYS A 124 -16.91 20.78 -9.41
C LYS A 124 -15.54 21.31 -9.83
N ILE A 125 -14.87 22.06 -8.95
CA ILE A 125 -13.52 22.58 -9.22
C ILE A 125 -12.54 21.43 -9.36
N LEU A 126 -12.56 20.47 -8.44
CA LEU A 126 -11.66 19.33 -8.44
C LEU A 126 -11.88 18.40 -9.64
N ASP A 127 -13.14 18.10 -10.01
CA ASP A 127 -13.49 17.30 -11.18
C ASP A 127 -12.99 17.94 -12.47
N ARG A 128 -13.11 19.27 -12.58
CA ARG A 128 -12.53 20.03 -13.70
C ARG A 128 -11.01 19.89 -13.74
N ILE A 129 -10.33 20.13 -12.62
CA ILE A 129 -8.87 20.05 -12.54
C ILE A 129 -8.35 18.64 -12.84
N ILE A 130 -9.01 17.60 -12.33
CA ILE A 130 -8.68 16.20 -12.66
C ILE A 130 -8.82 15.97 -14.16
N SER A 131 -9.90 16.46 -14.78
CA SER A 131 -10.11 16.31 -16.22
C SER A 131 -9.05 17.02 -17.05
N GLU A 132 -8.66 18.25 -16.65
CA GLU A 132 -7.56 18.99 -17.28
C GLU A 132 -6.23 18.23 -17.18
N ASN A 133 -5.93 17.67 -16.00
CA ASN A 133 -4.73 16.89 -15.77
C ASN A 133 -4.72 15.57 -16.56
N ASP A 134 -5.87 14.88 -16.67
CA ASP A 134 -5.99 13.64 -17.45
C ASP A 134 -5.75 13.88 -18.95
N ILE A 135 -6.09 15.06 -19.46
CA ILE A 135 -5.78 15.47 -20.84
C ILE A 135 -4.27 15.72 -21.00
N GLN A 136 -3.64 16.41 -20.04
CA GLN A 136 -2.22 16.75 -20.12
C GLN A 136 -1.28 15.55 -19.88
N ALA A 137 -1.70 14.63 -19.01
CA ALA A 137 -0.92 13.48 -18.58
C ALA A 137 -1.79 12.21 -18.53
N PRO A 138 -2.18 11.66 -19.70
CA PRO A 138 -3.01 10.47 -19.75
C PRO A 138 -2.32 9.28 -19.09
N PHE A 139 -3.10 8.50 -18.34
CA PHE A 139 -2.64 7.28 -17.66
C PHE A 139 -1.51 7.49 -16.62
N ALA A 140 -1.33 8.72 -16.12
CA ALA A 140 -0.29 9.05 -15.14
C ALA A 140 -0.40 8.22 -13.84
N ASP A 141 -1.62 7.90 -13.44
CA ASP A 141 -2.00 7.10 -12.29
C ASP A 141 -1.71 5.59 -12.46
N LEU A 142 -1.31 5.14 -13.66
CA LEU A 142 -0.94 3.75 -13.90
C LEU A 142 0.56 3.48 -13.63
N PRO A 143 0.90 2.24 -13.22
CA PRO A 143 2.28 1.78 -13.16
C PRO A 143 3.02 1.99 -14.50
N PRO A 144 4.35 2.24 -14.47
CA PRO A 144 5.11 2.61 -15.67
C PRO A 144 4.91 1.67 -16.85
N LEU A 145 4.83 0.35 -16.60
CA LEU A 145 4.65 -0.65 -17.65
C LEU A 145 3.27 -0.56 -18.32
N GLU A 146 2.20 -0.43 -17.52
CA GLU A 146 0.83 -0.31 -18.03
C GLU A 146 0.65 0.99 -18.80
N ARG A 147 1.18 2.09 -18.24
CA ARG A 147 1.17 3.41 -18.88
C ARG A 147 1.87 3.38 -20.24
N ASN A 148 3.04 2.76 -20.34
CA ASN A 148 3.77 2.66 -21.61
C ASN A 148 2.96 1.87 -22.64
N ILE A 149 2.34 0.75 -22.25
CA ILE A 149 1.51 -0.04 -23.16
C ILE A 149 0.29 0.75 -23.66
N LEU A 150 -0.38 1.49 -22.77
CA LEU A 150 -1.53 2.31 -23.18
C LEU A 150 -1.12 3.50 -24.06
N ASN A 151 0.04 4.13 -23.79
CA ASN A 151 0.60 5.16 -24.67
C ASN A 151 0.96 4.60 -26.05
N ASP A 152 1.52 3.40 -26.12
CA ASP A 152 1.77 2.73 -27.41
C ASP A 152 0.45 2.50 -28.17
N ILE A 153 -0.61 2.04 -27.47
CA ILE A 153 -1.93 1.83 -28.06
C ILE A 153 -2.50 3.14 -28.63
N THR A 154 -2.41 4.26 -27.90
CA THR A 154 -2.91 5.55 -28.41
C THR A 154 -2.13 6.02 -29.64
N ILE A 155 -0.81 5.81 -29.67
CA ILE A 155 0.03 6.10 -30.84
C ILE A 155 -0.36 5.22 -32.04
N PHE A 156 -0.61 3.93 -31.84
CA PHE A 156 -1.00 3.02 -32.92
C PHE A 156 -2.45 3.26 -33.40
N LEU A 157 -3.35 3.64 -32.49
CA LEU A 157 -4.71 4.09 -32.83
C LEU A 157 -4.69 5.29 -33.76
N ALA A 158 -3.84 6.29 -33.49
CA ALA A 158 -3.69 7.46 -34.35
C ALA A 158 -3.19 7.10 -35.77
N LYS A 159 -2.44 6.00 -35.90
CA LYS A 159 -1.92 5.47 -37.17
C LYS A 159 -2.86 4.44 -37.82
N ASN A 160 -4.00 4.15 -37.20
CA ASN A 160 -4.96 3.11 -37.59
C ASN A 160 -4.32 1.71 -37.74
N ASP A 161 -3.28 1.43 -36.94
CA ASP A 161 -2.50 0.19 -37.00
C ASP A 161 -3.10 -0.89 -36.08
N GLN A 162 -4.12 -1.56 -36.61
CA GLN A 162 -4.88 -2.60 -35.87
C GLN A 162 -4.02 -3.79 -35.44
N TYR A 163 -2.93 -4.09 -36.15
CA TYR A 163 -2.06 -5.20 -35.79
C TYR A 163 -1.31 -4.91 -34.50
N HIS A 164 -0.63 -3.77 -34.42
CA HIS A 164 0.16 -3.40 -33.24
C HIS A 164 -0.73 -3.09 -32.02
N ILE A 165 -1.93 -2.55 -32.23
CA ILE A 165 -2.93 -2.41 -31.16
C ILE A 165 -3.24 -3.78 -30.54
N ASN A 166 -3.55 -4.77 -31.37
CA ASN A 166 -3.87 -6.12 -30.89
C ASN A 166 -2.68 -6.76 -30.14
N GLU A 167 -1.45 -6.57 -30.61
CA GLU A 167 -0.27 -7.06 -29.91
C GLU A 167 -0.09 -6.38 -28.54
N LYS A 168 -0.29 -5.06 -28.45
CA LYS A 168 -0.22 -4.33 -27.18
C LYS A 168 -1.34 -4.69 -26.21
N LEU A 169 -2.56 -4.96 -26.70
CA LEU A 169 -3.65 -5.48 -25.87
C LEU A 169 -3.35 -6.88 -25.32
N LYS A 170 -2.70 -7.74 -26.12
CA LYS A 170 -2.22 -9.05 -25.62
C LYS A 170 -1.12 -8.89 -24.57
N GLU A 171 -0.20 -7.94 -24.76
CA GLU A 171 0.84 -7.61 -23.78
C GLU A 171 0.22 -7.18 -22.45
N LEU A 172 -0.73 -6.24 -22.49
CA LEU A 172 -1.49 -5.79 -21.32
C LEU A 172 -2.22 -6.94 -20.62
N SER A 173 -2.88 -7.81 -21.40
CA SER A 173 -3.58 -8.98 -20.85
C SER A 173 -2.63 -9.94 -20.12
N ARG A 174 -1.45 -10.20 -20.70
CA ARG A 174 -0.42 -11.05 -20.07
C ARG A 174 0.09 -10.43 -18.77
N LEU A 175 0.30 -9.11 -18.77
CA LEU A 175 0.73 -8.37 -17.58
C LEU A 175 -0.30 -8.47 -16.44
N ILE A 176 -1.58 -8.24 -16.75
CA ILE A 176 -2.67 -8.35 -15.77
C ILE A 176 -2.72 -9.77 -15.18
N LYS A 177 -2.63 -10.81 -16.03
CA LYS A 177 -2.61 -12.21 -15.58
C LYS A 177 -1.41 -12.53 -14.68
N ALA A 178 -0.22 -12.01 -15.02
CA ALA A 178 0.97 -12.20 -14.21
C ALA A 178 0.79 -11.57 -12.82
N ARG A 179 0.27 -10.34 -12.75
CA ARG A 179 0.00 -9.64 -11.48
C ARG A 179 -1.05 -10.35 -10.64
N ASP A 180 -2.14 -10.82 -11.24
CA ASP A 180 -3.16 -11.59 -10.51
C ASP A 180 -2.58 -12.88 -9.91
N GLY A 181 -1.72 -13.58 -10.68
CA GLY A 181 -0.98 -14.74 -10.20
C GLY A 181 -0.06 -14.42 -9.01
N GLU A 182 0.61 -13.26 -9.03
CA GLU A 182 1.43 -12.79 -7.91
C GLU A 182 0.61 -12.43 -6.68
N LEU A 183 -0.50 -11.69 -6.84
CA LEU A 183 -1.41 -11.33 -5.74
C LEU A 183 -1.95 -12.59 -5.06
N ASN A 184 -2.39 -13.58 -5.84
CA ASN A 184 -2.86 -14.86 -5.32
C ASN A 184 -1.77 -15.63 -4.55
N ARG A 185 -0.51 -15.57 -5.00
CA ARG A 185 0.63 -16.14 -4.24
C ARG A 185 0.89 -15.37 -2.95
N MET A 186 0.78 -14.04 -2.96
CA MET A 186 0.94 -13.22 -1.75
C MET A 186 -0.13 -13.52 -0.70
N TYR A 187 -1.39 -13.64 -1.10
CA TYR A 187 -2.47 -14.06 -0.21
C TYR A 187 -2.19 -15.42 0.43
N ARG A 188 -1.82 -16.44 -0.37
CA ARG A 188 -1.47 -17.77 0.15
C ARG A 188 -0.24 -17.76 1.07
N ARG A 189 0.71 -16.85 0.88
CA ARG A 189 1.91 -16.74 1.73
C ARG A 189 1.59 -16.17 3.11
N ASN A 190 0.51 -15.41 3.25
CA ASN A 190 0.06 -14.87 4.53
C ASN A 190 -0.45 -15.97 5.49
N ASP A 191 -1.00 -17.07 4.95
CA ASP A 191 -1.48 -18.24 5.71
C ASP A 191 -0.37 -18.99 6.47
N GLY A 192 0.91 -18.77 6.12
CA GLY A 192 2.03 -19.34 6.87
C GLY A 192 2.10 -18.87 8.33
N SER A 193 1.48 -17.72 8.67
CA SER A 193 1.38 -17.23 10.05
C SER A 193 0.40 -18.07 10.87
N PHE A 194 -0.65 -18.61 10.25
CA PHE A 194 -1.63 -19.48 10.89
C PHE A 194 -1.01 -20.83 11.30
N GLN A 195 -0.14 -21.39 10.47
CA GLN A 195 0.58 -22.63 10.78
C GLN A 195 1.51 -22.49 11.98
N ILE A 196 2.21 -21.34 12.11
CA ILE A 196 3.08 -21.06 13.27
C ILE A 196 2.23 -20.93 14.55
N ALA A 197 1.07 -20.25 14.47
CA ALA A 197 0.16 -20.12 15.60
C ALA A 197 -0.36 -21.49 16.07
N LEU A 198 -0.76 -22.37 15.15
CA LEU A 198 -1.24 -23.72 15.47
C LEU A 198 -0.17 -24.54 16.21
N VAL A 199 1.08 -24.52 15.73
CA VAL A 199 2.21 -25.22 16.38
C VAL A 199 2.47 -24.66 17.77
N SER A 200 2.40 -23.34 17.96
CA SER A 200 2.59 -22.72 19.28
C SER A 200 1.50 -23.08 20.29
N ILE A 201 0.25 -23.26 19.84
CA ILE A 201 -0.87 -23.72 20.68
C ILE A 201 -0.63 -25.17 21.11
N ILE A 202 -0.26 -26.05 20.18
CA ILE A 202 0.00 -27.47 20.48
C ILE A 202 1.15 -27.62 21.49
N ILE A 203 2.24 -26.87 21.29
CA ILE A 203 3.39 -26.86 22.20
C ILE A 203 2.96 -26.37 23.60
N SER A 204 2.19 -25.28 23.68
CA SER A 204 1.70 -24.76 24.97
C SER A 204 0.83 -25.77 25.72
N LEU A 205 0.03 -26.53 24.98
CA LEU A 205 -0.85 -27.56 25.54
C LEU A 205 -0.05 -28.75 26.10
N ILE A 206 1.00 -29.18 25.40
CA ILE A 206 1.94 -30.23 25.88
C ILE A 206 2.63 -29.76 27.16
N PHE A 207 3.11 -28.51 27.22
CA PHE A 207 3.73 -27.97 28.44
C PHE A 207 2.75 -27.89 29.61
N GLY A 208 1.49 -27.51 29.37
CA GLY A 208 0.45 -27.52 30.40
C GLY A 208 0.24 -28.91 31.00
N VAL A 209 0.21 -29.95 30.17
CA VAL A 209 0.06 -31.35 30.61
C VAL A 209 1.29 -31.82 31.40
N VAL A 210 2.50 -31.52 30.92
CA VAL A 210 3.74 -31.88 31.63
C VAL A 210 3.81 -31.19 33.00
N ALA A 211 3.46 -29.91 33.06
CA ALA A 211 3.45 -29.16 34.32
C ALA A 211 2.42 -29.72 35.31
N ALA A 212 1.22 -30.08 34.84
CA ALA A 212 0.20 -30.71 35.67
C ALA A 212 0.64 -32.08 36.20
N TYR A 213 1.28 -32.90 35.35
CA TYR A 213 1.81 -34.20 35.75
C TYR A 213 2.94 -34.10 36.77
N GLN A 214 3.71 -33.02 36.74
CA GLN A 214 4.83 -32.80 37.66
C GLN A 214 4.39 -32.26 39.03
N TYR A 215 3.15 -31.78 39.14
CA TYR A 215 2.55 -31.27 40.38
C TYR A 215 1.69 -32.32 41.10
N ILE A 216 1.39 -33.43 40.43
CA ILE A 216 0.74 -34.63 40.96
C ILE A 216 1.83 -35.61 41.41
#